data_AF-A0A969MFW0-F1
#
_entry.id   AF-A0A969MFW0-F1
#
_cell.length_a   1.000
_cell.length_b   1.000
_cell.length_c   1.000
_cell.angle_alpha   90.00
_cell.angle_beta   90.00
_cell.angle_gamma   90.00
#
_symmetry.space_group_name_H-M   'P 1'
#
loop_
_entity.id
_entity.type
_entity.pdbx_description
1 polymer ?
#
loop_
_entity_poly.entity_id
_entity_poly.type
_entity_poly.pdbx_seq_one_letter_code
_entity_poly.pdbx_strand_id
1 'polypeptide(L)'
;MRLLVNGCSYTWGAELHPLGREQKNQETQEERQYREEHVWGGQLARKLGLSEYTNIAVGGGSNIRILRTTISEILKIPDNERKDLLVIVGWSDIFRYEHYYKNAWQKILPNWYNDKINGLDKIADFYYRYMMENTSCIEQFLINCVSLQSFLQAYSIKYLFFLLHSPQQKMK
;
A
#
# COMPACT_ATOMS: atom_id res chain seq x y z
N MET A 1 19.41 -11.55 -3.26
CA MET A 1 18.20 -10.96 -3.86
C MET A 1 17.29 -10.49 -2.73
N ARG A 2 16.85 -9.22 -2.79
CA ARG A 2 16.03 -8.54 -1.78
C ARG A 2 14.58 -8.47 -2.28
N LEU A 3 13.60 -8.64 -1.39
CA LEU A 3 12.18 -8.41 -1.70
C LEU A 3 11.67 -7.13 -1.04
N LEU A 4 11.10 -6.23 -1.84
CA LEU A 4 10.31 -5.10 -1.37
C LEU A 4 8.84 -5.33 -1.75
N VAL A 5 7.95 -5.33 -0.76
CA VAL A 5 6.51 -5.38 -0.99
C VAL A 5 5.82 -4.10 -0.53
N ASN A 6 4.82 -3.65 -1.29
CA ASN A 6 3.97 -2.53 -0.92
C ASN A 6 2.51 -2.79 -1.30
N GLY A 7 1.60 -2.08 -0.66
CA GLY A 7 0.16 -2.22 -0.86
C GLY A 7 -0.63 -1.60 0.26
N CYS A 8 -1.83 -2.13 0.46
CA CYS A 8 -2.75 -1.68 1.51
C CYS A 8 -2.82 -2.67 2.69
N SER A 9 -3.97 -2.78 3.36
CA SER A 9 -4.17 -3.65 4.54
C SER A 9 -3.84 -5.12 4.29
N TYR A 10 -4.18 -5.65 3.11
CA TYR A 10 -3.90 -7.05 2.76
C TYR A 10 -2.39 -7.34 2.65
N THR A 11 -1.62 -6.43 2.06
CA THR A 11 -0.15 -6.54 2.02
C THR A 11 0.48 -6.21 3.35
N TRP A 12 -0.10 -5.28 4.11
CA TRP A 12 0.36 -4.98 5.46
C TRP A 12 0.14 -6.16 6.41
N GLY A 13 -0.96 -6.91 6.24
CA GLY A 13 -1.36 -8.01 7.13
C GLY A 13 -2.23 -7.52 8.29
N ALA A 14 -3.19 -6.62 8.04
CA ALA A 14 -4.01 -5.99 9.08
C ALA A 14 -4.76 -7.01 9.97
N GLU A 15 -5.19 -8.10 9.35
CA GLU A 15 -5.99 -9.15 9.96
C GLU A 15 -5.15 -10.25 10.62
N LEU A 16 -3.81 -10.15 10.59
CA LEU A 16 -2.91 -11.13 11.19
C LEU A 16 -2.51 -10.70 12.60
N HIS A 17 -2.99 -11.46 13.59
CA HIS A 17 -2.68 -11.29 15.01
C HIS A 17 -2.27 -12.63 15.61
N PRO A 18 -1.39 -12.64 16.63
CA PRO A 18 -1.18 -13.84 17.42
C PRO A 18 -2.52 -14.35 17.97
N LEU A 19 -2.73 -15.66 17.94
CA LEU A 19 -3.96 -16.29 18.39
C LEU A 19 -4.33 -15.82 19.81
N GLY A 20 -5.58 -15.36 19.97
CA GLY A 20 -6.14 -14.98 21.28
C GLY A 20 -5.82 -13.57 21.76
N ARG A 21 -5.20 -12.71 20.94
CA ARG A 21 -5.04 -11.27 21.25
C ARG A 21 -5.98 -10.40 20.42
N GLU A 22 -6.65 -9.45 21.07
CA GLU A 22 -7.41 -8.40 20.39
C GLU A 22 -6.48 -7.37 19.74
N GLN A 23 -6.92 -6.76 18.64
CA GLN A 23 -6.22 -5.65 18.00
C GLN A 23 -6.07 -4.49 19.00
N LYS A 24 -4.82 -4.14 19.32
CA LYS A 24 -4.49 -2.93 20.08
C LYS A 24 -4.23 -1.75 19.14
N ASN A 25 -4.40 -0.53 19.65
CA ASN A 25 -4.08 0.70 18.92
C ASN A 25 -2.59 0.84 18.57
N GLN A 26 -1.71 0.10 19.24
CA GLN A 26 -0.27 0.06 18.97
C GLN A 26 0.21 -1.40 18.96
N GLU A 27 0.86 -1.78 17.88
CA GLU A 27 1.45 -3.11 17.67
C GLU A 27 2.73 -3.25 18.53
N THR A 28 2.81 -4.31 19.32
CA THR A 28 4.04 -4.69 20.03
C THR A 28 5.09 -5.24 19.05
N GLN A 29 6.36 -5.28 19.45
CA GLN A 29 7.41 -5.87 18.62
C GLN A 29 7.14 -7.35 18.27
N GLU A 30 6.59 -8.11 19.22
CA GLU A 30 6.20 -9.52 19.00
C GLU A 30 5.08 -9.64 17.96
N GLU A 31 4.04 -8.82 18.06
CA GLU A 31 2.92 -8.81 17.11
C GLU A 31 3.40 -8.40 15.71
N ARG A 32 4.29 -7.40 15.64
CA ARG A 32 4.93 -6.99 14.39
C ARG A 32 5.69 -8.13 13.75
N GLN A 33 6.55 -8.81 14.52
CA GLN A 33 7.32 -9.95 14.04
C GLN A 33 6.38 -11.06 13.55
N TYR A 34 5.36 -11.40 14.33
CA TYR A 34 4.36 -12.39 13.95
C TYR A 34 3.69 -12.01 12.61
N ARG A 35 3.19 -10.78 12.47
CA ARG A 35 2.55 -10.30 11.24
C ARG A 35 3.51 -10.37 10.06
N GLU A 36 4.72 -9.87 10.19
CA GLU A 36 5.72 -9.85 9.12
C GLU A 36 6.12 -11.26 8.67
N GLU A 37 6.15 -12.24 9.59
CA GLU A 37 6.41 -13.64 9.28
C GLU A 37 5.23 -14.34 8.60
N HIS A 38 3.99 -13.98 8.94
CA HIS A 38 2.78 -14.70 8.48
C HIS A 38 2.10 -14.05 7.28
N VAL A 39 2.33 -12.76 7.02
CA VAL A 39 1.78 -12.08 5.84
C VAL A 39 2.36 -12.66 4.55
N TRP A 40 1.58 -12.58 3.47
CA TRP A 40 1.94 -13.23 2.20
C TRP A 40 3.34 -12.85 1.71
N GLY A 41 3.77 -11.60 1.91
CA GLY A 41 5.10 -11.13 1.52
C GLY A 41 6.23 -11.84 2.27
N GLY A 42 6.05 -12.07 3.58
CA GLY A 42 7.02 -12.78 4.41
C GLY A 42 7.04 -14.27 4.11
N GLN A 43 5.87 -14.87 3.92
CA GLN A 43 5.76 -16.27 3.48
C GLN A 43 6.41 -16.49 2.12
N LEU A 44 6.24 -15.56 1.18
CA LEU A 44 6.88 -15.60 -0.13
C LEU A 44 8.40 -15.47 -0.02
N ALA A 45 8.91 -14.50 0.75
CA ALA A 45 10.35 -14.33 0.97
C ALA A 45 10.99 -15.62 1.53
N ARG A 46 10.33 -16.25 2.51
CA ARG A 46 10.77 -17.52 3.10
C ARG A 46 10.80 -18.65 2.06
N LYS A 47 9.73 -18.80 1.27
CA LYS A 47 9.64 -19.83 0.22
C LYS A 47 10.70 -19.67 -0.87
N LEU A 48 11.08 -18.43 -1.17
CA LEU A 48 12.11 -18.09 -2.16
C LEU A 48 13.54 -18.09 -1.57
N GLY A 49 13.71 -18.32 -0.26
CA GLY A 49 15.02 -18.30 0.39
C GLY A 49 15.73 -16.94 0.34
N LEU A 50 14.98 -15.84 0.37
CA LEU A 50 15.55 -14.49 0.27
C LEU A 50 16.18 -14.07 1.59
N SER A 51 17.36 -13.45 1.51
CA SER A 51 18.11 -12.96 2.68
C SER A 51 17.50 -11.69 3.28
N GLU A 52 16.75 -10.92 2.49
CA GLU A 52 16.22 -9.63 2.89
C GLU A 52 14.79 -9.41 2.38
N TYR A 53 13.93 -8.95 3.28
CA TYR A 53 12.52 -8.68 3.03
C TYR A 53 12.12 -7.37 3.70
N THR A 54 11.39 -6.53 2.98
CA THR A 54 10.85 -5.28 3.49
C THR A 54 9.40 -5.13 3.05
N ASN A 55 8.52 -4.85 4.01
CA ASN A 55 7.11 -4.56 3.77
C ASN A 55 6.78 -3.14 4.20
N ILE A 56 6.51 -2.27 3.23
CA ILE A 56 6.19 -0.85 3.45
C ILE A 56 4.70 -0.54 3.24
N ALA A 57 3.88 -1.58 3.12
CA ALA A 57 2.44 -1.45 3.02
C ALA A 57 1.84 -0.86 4.31
N VAL A 58 0.71 -0.17 4.17
CA VAL A 58 -0.02 0.40 5.30
C VAL A 58 -1.52 0.17 5.10
N GLY A 59 -2.23 -0.16 6.18
CA GLY A 59 -3.69 -0.26 6.19
C GLY A 59 -4.36 0.98 5.59
N GLY A 60 -5.26 0.78 4.61
CA GLY A 60 -5.92 1.88 3.91
C GLY A 60 -5.03 2.66 2.94
N GLY A 61 -3.83 2.18 2.59
CA GLY A 61 -2.97 2.84 1.60
C GLY A 61 -3.66 3.03 0.24
N SER A 62 -3.55 4.23 -0.32
CA SER A 62 -4.01 4.58 -1.67
C SER A 62 -2.98 4.20 -2.73
N ASN A 63 -3.38 4.18 -4.00
CA ASN A 63 -2.46 3.90 -5.12
C ASN A 63 -1.41 5.01 -5.29
N ILE A 64 -1.76 6.27 -5.00
CA ILE A 64 -0.81 7.40 -4.98
C ILE A 64 0.26 7.20 -3.89
N ARG A 65 -0.16 6.76 -2.69
CA ARG A 65 0.78 6.39 -1.61
C ARG A 65 1.75 5.34 -2.09
N ILE A 66 1.20 4.25 -2.63
CA ILE A 66 1.95 3.07 -3.04
C ILE A 66 3.02 3.47 -4.06
N LEU A 67 2.68 4.26 -5.07
CA LEU A 67 3.64 4.80 -6.04
C LEU A 67 4.76 5.57 -5.33
N ARG A 68 4.41 6.62 -4.58
CA ARG A 68 5.35 7.55 -3.95
C ARG A 68 6.30 6.85 -2.98
N THR A 69 5.76 6.02 -2.08
CA THR A 69 6.58 5.35 -1.07
C THR A 69 7.43 4.24 -1.68
N THR A 70 6.94 3.53 -2.71
CA THR A 70 7.77 2.52 -3.40
C THR A 70 9.00 3.18 -4.03
N ILE A 71 8.81 4.28 -4.77
CA ILE A 71 9.92 5.03 -5.36
C ILE A 71 10.86 5.54 -4.25
N SER A 72 10.30 6.15 -3.19
CA SER A 72 11.10 6.69 -2.09
C SER A 72 11.93 5.64 -1.37
N GLU A 73 11.42 4.43 -1.16
CA GLU A 73 12.20 3.35 -0.54
C GLU A 73 13.27 2.79 -1.48
N ILE A 74 12.97 2.66 -2.77
CA ILE A 74 13.97 2.19 -3.75
C ILE A 74 15.13 3.18 -3.88
N LEU A 75 14.86 4.49 -3.84
CA LEU A 75 15.90 5.51 -3.93
C LEU A 75 16.85 5.53 -2.72
N LYS A 76 16.46 4.95 -1.58
CA LYS A 76 17.37 4.75 -0.43
C LYS A 76 18.36 3.59 -0.65
N ILE A 77 18.09 2.71 -1.61
CA ILE A 77 18.96 1.59 -1.96
C ILE A 77 20.03 2.08 -2.95
N PRO A 78 21.33 1.78 -2.70
CA PRO A 78 22.41 2.10 -3.63
C PRO A 78 22.16 1.56 -5.04
N ASP A 79 22.49 2.33 -6.07
CA ASP A 79 22.20 1.99 -7.47
C ASP A 79 22.76 0.61 -7.88
N ASN A 80 23.95 0.25 -7.39
CA ASN A 80 24.61 -1.04 -7.65
C ASN A 80 23.90 -2.25 -7.01
N GLU A 81 23.04 -2.03 -6.01
CA GLU A 81 22.27 -3.07 -5.32
C GLU A 81 20.85 -3.25 -5.89
N ARG A 82 20.33 -2.26 -6.65
CA ARG A 82 18.94 -2.30 -7.15
C ARG A 82 18.66 -3.44 -8.13
N LYS A 83 19.67 -3.91 -8.87
CA LYS A 83 19.52 -5.04 -9.81
C LYS A 83 19.13 -6.36 -9.15
N ASP A 84 19.45 -6.52 -7.86
CA ASP A 84 19.14 -7.70 -7.06
C ASP A 84 17.84 -7.52 -6.25
N LEU A 85 17.04 -6.50 -6.58
CA LEU A 85 15.75 -6.21 -5.97
C LEU A 85 14.60 -6.80 -6.80
N LEU A 86 13.67 -7.46 -6.10
CA LEU A 86 12.34 -7.78 -6.59
C LEU A 86 11.32 -6.87 -5.89
N VAL A 87 10.52 -6.14 -6.66
CA VAL A 87 9.46 -5.26 -6.16
C VAL A 87 8.09 -5.87 -6.46
N ILE A 88 7.29 -6.13 -5.44
CA ILE A 88 5.92 -6.63 -5.63
C ILE A 88 4.92 -5.63 -5.07
N VAL A 89 4.01 -5.18 -5.93
CA VAL A 89 2.96 -4.23 -5.56
C VAL A 89 1.60 -4.88 -5.68
N GLY A 90 0.92 -4.98 -4.54
CA GLY A 90 -0.51 -5.21 -4.49
C GLY A 90 -1.23 -3.87 -4.52
N TRP A 91 -1.73 -3.48 -5.69
CA TRP A 91 -2.47 -2.23 -5.86
C TRP A 91 -3.80 -2.29 -5.12
N SER A 92 -4.14 -1.16 -4.51
CA SER A 92 -5.33 -0.97 -3.69
C SER A 92 -6.54 -0.64 -4.56
N ASP A 93 -7.69 -0.52 -3.90
CA ASP A 93 -8.91 -0.02 -4.51
C ASP A 93 -8.69 1.39 -5.10
N ILE A 94 -9.22 1.62 -6.32
CA ILE A 94 -9.03 2.85 -7.10
C ILE A 94 -9.70 4.08 -6.47
N PHE A 95 -10.66 3.89 -5.56
CA PHE A 95 -11.38 4.98 -4.91
C PHE A 95 -10.63 5.55 -3.71
N ARG A 96 -9.52 4.93 -3.27
CA ARG A 96 -8.75 5.45 -2.13
C ARG A 96 -7.88 6.62 -2.55
N TYR A 97 -7.91 7.68 -1.74
CA TYR A 97 -7.19 8.92 -2.00
C TYR A 97 -6.20 9.27 -0.87
N GLU A 98 -5.24 10.13 -1.18
CA GLU A 98 -4.35 10.75 -0.20
C GLU A 98 -4.26 12.25 -0.45
N HIS A 99 -4.25 13.03 0.62
CA HIS A 99 -4.10 14.47 0.57
C HIS A 99 -2.98 14.93 1.50
N TYR A 100 -2.15 15.86 1.03
CA TYR A 100 -1.11 16.45 1.88
C TYR A 100 -1.72 17.59 2.71
N TYR A 101 -1.83 17.38 4.02
CA TYR A 101 -2.47 18.31 4.93
C TYR A 101 -1.68 18.40 6.24
N LYS A 102 -1.50 19.64 6.74
CA LYS A 102 -0.75 19.93 7.98
C LYS A 102 0.62 19.23 8.04
N ASN A 103 1.40 19.37 6.96
CA ASN A 103 2.74 18.82 6.83
C ASN A 103 2.85 17.29 6.86
N ALA A 104 1.77 16.57 6.54
CA ALA A 104 1.79 15.12 6.43
C ALA A 104 0.83 14.62 5.34
N TRP A 105 1.17 13.48 4.74
CA TRP A 105 0.26 12.75 3.88
C TRP A 105 -0.83 12.10 4.73
N GLN A 106 -2.07 12.44 4.45
CA GLN A 106 -3.25 11.91 5.10
C GLN A 106 -3.97 10.97 4.14
N LYS A 107 -4.21 9.74 4.59
CA LYS A 107 -5.12 8.82 3.91
C LYS A 107 -6.52 9.42 3.95
N ILE A 108 -7.31 9.22 2.92
CA ILE A 108 -8.72 9.58 2.91
C ILE A 108 -9.48 8.37 2.37
N LEU A 109 -10.29 7.74 3.22
CA LEU A 109 -11.01 6.51 2.87
C LEU A 109 -12.49 6.78 2.60
N PRO A 110 -13.15 6.02 1.70
CA PRO A 110 -14.56 6.25 1.35
C PRO A 110 -15.51 6.14 2.54
N ASN A 111 -15.18 5.28 3.51
CA ASN A 111 -15.99 5.03 4.70
C ASN A 111 -15.73 6.03 5.85
N TRP A 112 -14.90 7.05 5.65
CA TRP A 112 -14.69 8.13 6.65
C TRP A 112 -15.81 9.16 6.66
N TYR A 113 -16.87 8.91 5.91
CA TYR A 113 -18.17 9.53 6.12
C TYR A 113 -18.60 9.34 7.58
N ASN A 114 -18.66 10.47 8.32
CA ASN A 114 -19.12 10.61 9.71
C ASN A 114 -18.05 10.59 10.83
N ASP A 115 -16.78 10.28 10.55
CA ASP A 115 -15.74 10.33 11.57
C ASP A 115 -15.14 11.74 11.65
N LYS A 116 -15.13 12.38 12.82
CA LYS A 116 -14.48 13.69 13.03
C LYS A 116 -12.95 13.56 13.04
N ILE A 117 -12.36 13.36 11.88
CA ILE A 117 -10.90 13.18 11.73
C ILE A 117 -10.24 14.55 11.51
N ASN A 118 -10.21 15.40 12.54
CA ASN A 118 -9.42 16.65 12.56
C ASN A 118 -9.58 17.58 11.33
N GLY A 119 -10.77 17.63 10.72
CA GLY A 119 -11.08 18.43 9.53
C GLY A 119 -10.89 17.71 8.19
N LEU A 120 -10.38 16.47 8.19
CA LEU A 120 -10.31 15.60 7.01
C LEU A 120 -11.69 15.08 6.59
N ASP A 121 -12.66 15.07 7.49
CA ASP A 121 -14.05 14.71 7.21
C ASP A 121 -14.66 15.60 6.13
N LYS A 122 -14.41 16.91 6.18
CA LYS A 122 -14.88 17.85 5.15
C LYS A 122 -14.16 17.67 3.81
N ILE A 123 -12.86 17.34 3.85
CA ILE A 123 -12.08 17.08 2.64
C ILE A 123 -12.53 15.76 2.01
N ALA A 124 -12.76 14.73 2.82
CA ALA A 124 -13.31 13.46 2.40
C ALA A 124 -14.70 13.66 1.78
N ASP A 125 -15.59 14.37 2.47
CA ASP A 125 -16.94 14.67 1.99
C ASP A 125 -16.91 15.41 0.65
N PHE A 126 -16.10 16.47 0.56
CA PHE A 126 -15.96 17.23 -0.67
C PHE A 126 -15.40 16.37 -1.82
N TYR A 127 -14.33 15.62 -1.55
CA TYR A 127 -13.72 14.76 -2.55
C TYR A 127 -14.70 13.69 -3.05
N TYR A 128 -15.28 12.91 -2.15
CA TYR A 128 -16.13 11.78 -2.51
C TYR A 128 -17.49 12.19 -3.09
N ARG A 129 -18.06 13.35 -2.74
CA ARG A 129 -19.30 13.85 -3.35
C ARG A 129 -19.12 14.53 -4.69
N TYR A 130 -18.08 15.34 -4.83
CA TYR A 130 -18.01 16.31 -5.93
C TYR A 130 -16.83 16.11 -6.88
N MET A 131 -15.76 15.46 -6.44
CA MET A 131 -14.54 15.29 -7.23
C MET A 131 -14.33 13.85 -7.71
N MET A 132 -14.76 12.86 -6.93
CA MET A 132 -14.57 11.46 -7.26
C MET A 132 -15.47 11.08 -8.43
N GLU A 133 -14.84 10.69 -9.52
CA GLU A 133 -15.49 10.18 -10.72
C GLU A 133 -14.71 8.95 -11.20
N ASN A 134 -15.44 7.92 -11.63
CA ASN A 134 -14.87 6.60 -11.91
C ASN A 134 -13.78 6.64 -12.99
N THR A 135 -14.00 7.38 -14.08
CA THR A 135 -13.05 7.56 -15.18
C THR A 135 -11.76 8.18 -14.66
N SER A 136 -11.86 9.26 -13.89
CA SER A 136 -10.71 9.93 -13.26
C SER A 136 -9.94 9.01 -12.32
N CYS A 137 -10.63 8.17 -11.54
CA CYS A 137 -10.00 7.17 -10.67
C CYS A 137 -9.27 6.08 -11.46
N ILE A 138 -9.84 5.60 -12.57
CA ILE A 138 -9.22 4.62 -13.46
C ILE A 138 -7.98 5.22 -14.15
N GLU A 139 -8.10 6.43 -14.70
CA GLU A 139 -6.99 7.15 -15.31
C GLU A 139 -5.84 7.35 -14.33
N GLN A 140 -6.14 7.82 -13.12
CA GLN A 140 -5.13 7.99 -12.07
C GLN A 140 -4.48 6.65 -11.68
N PHE A 141 -5.24 5.56 -11.65
CA PHE A 141 -4.71 4.22 -11.40
C PHE A 141 -3.74 3.79 -12.52
N LEU A 142 -4.11 3.96 -13.78
CA LEU A 142 -3.24 3.66 -14.93
C LEU A 142 -1.96 4.49 -14.91
N ILE A 143 -2.07 5.79 -14.61
CA ILE A 143 -0.92 6.67 -14.42
C ILE A 143 0.01 6.11 -13.34
N ASN A 144 -0.54 5.72 -12.17
CA ASN A 144 0.27 5.15 -11.09
C ASN A 144 1.00 3.87 -11.51
N CYS A 145 0.33 2.97 -12.23
CA CYS A 145 0.94 1.73 -12.74
C CYS A 145 2.05 2.02 -13.74
N VAL A 146 1.77 2.84 -14.76
CA VAL A 146 2.73 3.16 -15.82
C VAL A 146 3.93 3.92 -15.25
N SER A 147 3.70 4.92 -14.40
CA SER A 147 4.80 5.67 -13.76
C SER A 147 5.71 4.76 -12.94
N LEU A 148 5.16 3.86 -12.13
CA LEU A 148 5.99 2.95 -11.34
C LEU A 148 6.71 1.94 -12.23
N GLN A 149 6.02 1.38 -13.23
CA GLN A 149 6.63 0.45 -14.19
C GLN A 149 7.79 1.10 -14.92
N SER A 150 7.61 2.30 -15.48
CA SER A 150 8.65 3.02 -16.20
C SER A 150 9.85 3.30 -15.31
N PHE A 151 9.63 3.71 -14.06
CA PHE A 151 10.70 3.89 -13.09
C PHE A 151 11.47 2.59 -12.84
N LEU A 152 10.77 1.48 -12.57
CA LEU A 152 11.41 0.19 -12.30
C LEU A 152 12.19 -0.33 -13.50
N GLN A 153 11.65 -0.17 -14.71
CA GLN A 153 12.30 -0.56 -15.96
C GLN A 153 13.56 0.28 -16.23
N ALA A 154 13.53 1.58 -15.95
CA ALA A 154 14.70 2.46 -16.11
C ALA A 154 15.88 2.00 -15.24
N TYR A 155 15.62 1.42 -14.07
CA TYR A 155 16.65 0.86 -13.17
C TYR A 155 16.85 -0.65 -13.32
N SER A 156 16.25 -1.30 -14.34
CA SER A 156 16.32 -2.75 -14.55
C SER A 156 15.90 -3.59 -13.33
N ILE A 157 14.93 -3.08 -12.55
CA ILE A 157 14.42 -3.75 -11.35
C ILE A 157 13.34 -4.74 -11.75
N LYS A 158 13.37 -5.96 -11.18
CA LYS A 158 12.33 -6.97 -11.42
C LYS A 158 11.08 -6.61 -10.63
N TYR A 159 9.90 -6.78 -11.23
CA TYR A 159 8.67 -6.44 -10.56
C TYR A 159 7.47 -7.32 -10.92
N LEU A 160 6.50 -7.34 -10.02
CA LEU A 160 5.19 -7.95 -10.22
C LEU A 160 4.10 -7.03 -9.65
N PHE A 161 3.12 -6.68 -10.48
CA PHE A 161 1.94 -5.93 -10.07
C PHE A 161 0.72 -6.82 -10.09
N PHE A 162 -0.15 -6.66 -9.09
CA PHE A 162 -1.46 -7.29 -9.08
C PHE A 162 -2.48 -6.41 -8.35
N LEU A 163 -3.77 -6.64 -8.61
CA LEU A 163 -4.85 -5.93 -7.96
C LEU A 163 -5.29 -6.68 -6.70
N LEU A 164 -5.36 -5.99 -5.58
CA LEU A 164 -6.01 -6.44 -4.35
C LEU A 164 -7.48 -6.01 -4.38
N HIS A 165 -8.26 -6.54 -5.33
CA HIS A 165 -9.70 -6.31 -5.35
C HIS A 165 -10.42 -7.48 -4.70
N SER A 166 -11.27 -7.18 -3.71
CA SER A 166 -12.39 -8.04 -3.36
C SER A 166 -13.57 -7.57 -4.21
N PRO A 167 -14.26 -8.45 -4.96
CA PRO A 167 -15.48 -8.07 -5.68
C PRO A 167 -16.48 -7.53 -4.65
N GLN A 168 -16.66 -6.21 -4.63
CA GLN A 168 -17.71 -5.59 -3.85
C GLN A 168 -19.02 -6.07 -4.45
N GLN A 169 -19.74 -6.94 -3.73
CA GLN A 169 -21.12 -7.28 -4.04
C GLN A 169 -21.87 -5.96 -4.24
N LYS A 170 -22.53 -5.84 -5.39
CA LYS A 170 -23.45 -4.74 -5.68
C LYS A 170 -24.33 -4.52 -4.45
N MET A 171 -24.22 -3.37 -3.79
CA MET A 171 -25.26 -2.94 -2.87
C MET A 171 -26.53 -2.80 -3.73
N LYS A 172 -27.50 -3.67 -3.45
CA LYS A 172 -28.85 -3.58 -4.01
C LYS A 172 -29.58 -2.38 -3.41
#